data_AF-B7P9X3-F1
#
_entry.id   AF-B7P9X3-F1
#
_cell.length_a   1.000
_cell.length_b   1.000
_cell.length_c   1.000
_cell.angle_alpha   90.00
_cell.angle_beta   90.00
_cell.angle_gamma   90.00
#
_symmetry.space_group_name_H-M   'P 1'
#
loop_
_entity.id
_entity.type
_entity.pdbx_description
1 polymer ?
#
loop_
_entity_poly.entity_id
_entity_poly.type
_entity_poly.pdbx_seq_one_letter_code
_entity_poly.pdbx_strand_id
1 'polypeptide(L)'
;EIFLGNRTLKTIPLAFSSFASVISSLAIVSLTGHFYAYGFHFAWGTVTIFMTLPVSLFVIIPVLYRLKVTSIFEYITMRYGNYTALTACAIYFILMQSNGAVTIFAASVAVSTIFQIQILWCGLAIGFIGTFYTALGGLRGVVWTDSLQAVISFLAPVTIIIK
;
A
#
# COMPACT_ATOMS: atom_id res chain seq x y z
N GLU A 1 20.46 -6.00 6.09
CA GLU A 1 19.89 -6.87 7.15
C GLU A 1 18.53 -6.41 7.65
N ILE A 2 18.28 -5.08 7.75
CA ILE A 2 16.95 -4.51 8.04
C ILE A 2 15.88 -4.87 6.98
N PHE A 3 16.27 -5.09 5.72
CA PHE A 3 15.34 -5.43 4.63
C PHE A 3 15.17 -6.94 4.34
N LEU A 4 16.00 -7.82 4.90
CA LEU A 4 16.02 -9.24 4.48
C LEU A 4 15.55 -10.26 5.52
N GLY A 5 15.18 -9.83 6.73
CA GLY A 5 14.47 -10.69 7.71
C GLY A 5 15.02 -12.12 7.79
N ASN A 6 16.34 -12.26 7.83
CA ASN A 6 17.07 -13.52 7.99
C ASN A 6 16.77 -14.68 7.02
N ARG A 7 16.23 -14.47 5.80
CA ARG A 7 16.05 -15.52 4.75
C ARG A 7 15.31 -16.82 5.17
N THR A 8 14.75 -16.90 6.39
CA THR A 8 14.12 -18.09 6.98
C THR A 8 12.59 -17.99 7.07
N LEU A 9 12.01 -16.90 6.58
CA LEU A 9 10.56 -16.72 6.57
C LEU A 9 9.94 -17.66 5.53
N LYS A 10 9.17 -18.64 6.00
CA LYS A 10 8.34 -19.54 5.16
C LYS A 10 7.55 -18.70 4.14
N THR A 11 7.33 -19.24 2.95
CA THR A 11 6.61 -18.59 1.84
C THR A 11 5.22 -18.07 2.24
N ILE A 12 4.59 -18.69 3.24
CA ILE A 12 3.25 -18.38 3.75
C ILE A 12 3.20 -17.01 4.48
N PRO A 13 4.01 -16.73 5.53
CA PRO A 13 4.01 -15.43 6.18
C PRO A 13 4.42 -14.26 5.28
N LEU A 14 5.30 -14.47 4.29
CA LEU A 14 5.63 -13.43 3.31
C LEU A 14 4.43 -13.09 2.41
N ALA A 15 3.69 -14.11 1.96
CA ALA A 15 2.45 -13.92 1.20
C ALA A 15 1.37 -13.21 2.02
N PHE A 16 1.24 -13.57 3.30
CA PHE A 16 0.31 -12.92 4.22
C PHE A 16 0.67 -11.44 4.45
N SER A 17 1.96 -11.13 4.60
CA SER A 17 2.43 -9.74 4.71
C SER A 17 2.19 -8.94 3.42
N SER A 18 2.40 -9.55 2.25
CA SER A 18 2.11 -8.90 0.97
C SER A 18 0.61 -8.67 0.79
N PHE A 19 -0.23 -9.61 1.23
CA PHE A 19 -1.68 -9.47 1.18
C PHE A 19 -2.18 -8.40 2.16
N ALA A 20 -1.62 -8.35 3.37
CA ALA A 20 -1.89 -7.30 4.35
C ALA A 20 -1.50 -5.91 3.81
N SER A 21 -0.40 -5.81 3.08
CA SER A 21 0.04 -4.55 2.45
C SER A 21 -0.89 -4.06 1.33
N VAL A 22 -1.64 -4.96 0.69
CA VAL A 22 -2.62 -4.62 -0.37
C VAL A 22 -3.91 -4.07 0.24
N ILE A 23 -4.24 -4.45 1.48
CA ILE A 23 -5.40 -3.93 2.21
C ILE A 23 -5.03 -2.56 2.80
N SER A 24 -4.97 -1.55 1.93
CA SER A 24 -4.83 -0.16 2.36
C SER A 24 -6.18 0.40 2.81
N SER A 25 -6.18 1.20 3.88
CA SER A 25 -7.36 1.91 4.38
C SER A 25 -7.97 2.82 3.32
N LEU A 26 -7.13 3.42 2.45
CA LEU A 26 -7.56 4.21 1.32
C LEU A 26 -8.39 3.38 0.34
N ALA A 27 -7.98 2.14 0.06
CA ALA A 27 -8.70 1.26 -0.85
C ALA A 27 -10.10 0.94 -0.32
N ILE A 28 -10.25 0.75 1.00
CA ILE A 28 -11.55 0.51 1.63
C ILE A 28 -12.48 1.72 1.47
N VAL A 29 -11.99 2.93 1.73
CA VAL A 29 -12.77 4.17 1.56
C VAL A 29 -13.12 4.41 0.09
N SER A 30 -12.16 4.23 -0.83
CA SER A 30 -12.41 4.40 -2.27
C SER A 30 -13.40 3.37 -2.82
N LEU A 31 -13.31 2.12 -2.35
CA LEU A 31 -14.17 1.03 -2.78
C LEU A 31 -15.60 1.19 -2.26
N THR A 32 -15.77 1.55 -0.99
CA THR A 32 -17.09 1.83 -0.41
C THR A 32 -17.77 3.03 -1.07
N GLY A 33 -17.02 4.10 -1.35
CA GLY A 33 -17.51 5.23 -2.13
C GLY A 33 -17.96 4.84 -3.55
N HIS A 34 -17.19 3.98 -4.22
CA HIS A 34 -17.59 3.45 -5.54
C HIS A 34 -18.82 2.55 -5.47
N PHE A 35 -18.92 1.67 -4.48
CA PHE A 35 -20.09 0.82 -4.31
C PHE A 35 -21.36 1.63 -4.04
N TYR A 36 -21.24 2.72 -3.29
CA TYR A 36 -22.35 3.63 -3.04
C TYR A 36 -22.81 4.35 -4.32
N ALA A 37 -21.88 4.82 -5.15
CA ALA A 37 -22.21 5.61 -6.35
C ALA A 37 -22.58 4.77 -7.58
N TYR A 38 -21.91 3.64 -7.80
CA TYR A 38 -21.97 2.86 -9.05
C TYR A 38 -22.44 1.41 -8.87
N GLY A 39 -22.79 1.01 -7.64
CA GLY A 39 -23.25 -0.34 -7.32
C GLY A 39 -22.15 -1.39 -7.32
N PHE A 40 -22.54 -2.67 -7.25
CA PHE A 40 -21.63 -3.78 -6.94
C PHE A 40 -20.75 -4.25 -8.12
N HIS A 41 -20.84 -3.61 -9.28
CA HIS A 41 -20.10 -4.02 -10.49
C HIS A 41 -18.58 -4.04 -10.27
N PHE A 42 -18.06 -3.11 -9.47
CA PHE A 42 -16.63 -3.03 -9.17
C PHE A 42 -16.12 -4.22 -8.33
N ALA A 43 -17.02 -4.98 -7.69
CA ALA A 43 -16.65 -6.16 -6.91
C ALA A 43 -16.05 -7.26 -7.79
N TRP A 44 -16.36 -7.29 -9.10
CA TRP A 44 -15.72 -8.20 -10.04
C TRP A 44 -14.19 -8.06 -10.07
N GLY A 45 -13.67 -6.85 -9.81
CA GLY A 45 -12.23 -6.61 -9.72
C GLY A 45 -11.54 -7.41 -8.61
N THR A 46 -12.26 -7.78 -7.54
CA THR A 46 -11.71 -8.62 -6.46
C THR A 46 -11.41 -10.04 -6.93
N VAL A 47 -12.20 -10.58 -7.88
CA VAL A 47 -11.96 -11.90 -8.48
C VAL A 47 -10.62 -11.94 -9.20
N THR A 48 -10.28 -10.87 -9.92
CA THR A 48 -8.98 -10.74 -10.60
C THR A 48 -7.83 -10.76 -9.59
N ILE A 49 -7.98 -10.11 -8.43
CA ILE A 49 -6.96 -10.13 -7.37
C ILE A 49 -6.77 -11.55 -6.83
N PHE A 50 -7.86 -12.28 -6.57
CA PHE A 50 -7.82 -13.68 -6.14
C PHE A 50 -7.15 -14.60 -7.17
N MET A 51 -7.34 -14.35 -8.47
CA MET A 51 -6.65 -15.11 -9.54
C MET A 51 -5.17 -14.75 -9.68
N THR A 52 -4.80 -13.49 -9.46
CA THR A 52 -3.41 -13.01 -9.65
C THR A 52 -2.50 -13.43 -8.49
N LEU A 53 -3.07 -13.66 -7.30
CA LEU A 53 -2.38 -14.14 -6.11
C LEU A 53 -1.61 -15.46 -6.30
N PRO A 54 -2.24 -16.57 -6.72
CA PRO A 54 -1.53 -17.84 -6.90
C PRO A 54 -0.45 -17.72 -7.98
N VAL A 55 -0.71 -16.99 -9.06
CA VAL A 55 0.30 -16.76 -10.12
C VAL A 55 1.53 -16.04 -9.54
N SER A 56 1.31 -15.00 -8.75
CA SER A 56 2.40 -14.27 -8.10
C SER A 56 3.19 -15.16 -7.12
N LEU A 57 2.47 -15.99 -6.34
CA LEU A 57 3.06 -16.89 -5.35
C LEU A 57 3.89 -18.02 -5.98
N PHE A 58 3.37 -18.65 -7.04
CA PHE A 58 3.98 -19.84 -7.65
C PHE A 58 4.95 -19.53 -8.79
N VAL A 59 4.87 -18.35 -9.42
CA VAL A 59 5.71 -17.98 -10.56
C VAL A 59 6.71 -16.89 -10.19
N ILE A 60 6.25 -15.77 -9.61
CA ILE A 60 7.10 -14.60 -9.40
C ILE A 60 8.05 -14.80 -8.21
N ILE A 61 7.53 -15.25 -7.06
CA ILE A 61 8.34 -15.44 -5.85
C ILE A 61 9.48 -16.47 -6.03
N PRO A 62 9.27 -17.68 -6.60
CA PRO A 62 10.35 -18.64 -6.73
C PRO A 62 11.43 -18.19 -7.71
N VAL A 63 11.07 -17.42 -8.75
CA VAL A 63 12.04 -16.82 -9.67
C VAL A 63 12.91 -15.79 -8.94
N LEU A 64 12.30 -14.86 -8.20
CA LEU A 64 13.04 -13.86 -7.42
C LEU A 64 13.95 -14.51 -6.36
N TYR A 65 13.46 -15.54 -5.68
CA TYR A 65 14.22 -16.24 -4.65
C TYR A 65 15.43 -16.99 -5.23
N ARG A 66 15.28 -17.65 -6.39
CA ARG A 66 16.39 -18.35 -7.07
C ARG A 66 17.47 -17.40 -7.54
N LEU A 67 17.10 -16.21 -8.02
CA LEU A 67 18.05 -15.19 -8.47
C LEU A 67 18.70 -14.40 -7.31
N LYS A 68 18.31 -14.65 -6.04
CA LYS A 68 18.82 -13.97 -4.83
C LYS A 68 18.72 -12.44 -4.89
N VAL A 69 17.78 -11.92 -5.68
CA VAL A 69 17.60 -10.49 -5.91
C VAL A 69 16.90 -9.86 -4.72
N THR A 70 17.33 -8.66 -4.32
CA THR A 70 16.75 -7.96 -3.17
C THR A 70 15.68 -6.96 -3.57
N SER A 71 15.67 -6.53 -4.82
CA SER A 71 14.71 -5.57 -5.37
C SER A 71 14.22 -5.97 -6.75
N ILE A 72 12.94 -5.70 -7.06
CA ILE A 72 12.37 -5.94 -8.40
C ILE A 72 13.14 -5.14 -9.47
N PHE A 73 13.62 -3.94 -9.12
CA PHE A 73 14.40 -3.11 -10.05
C PHE A 73 15.75 -3.73 -10.39
N GLU A 74 16.37 -4.44 -9.45
CA GLU A 74 17.62 -5.16 -9.67
C GLU A 74 17.41 -6.36 -10.62
N TYR A 75 16.23 -7.00 -10.57
CA TYR A 75 15.84 -8.01 -11.56
C TYR A 75 15.68 -7.40 -12.96
N ILE A 76 15.07 -6.22 -13.06
CA ILE A 76 14.92 -5.50 -14.34
C ILE A 76 16.29 -5.12 -14.89
N THR A 77 17.22 -4.65 -14.04
CA THR A 77 18.60 -4.34 -14.45
C THR A 77 19.31 -5.55 -15.02
N MET A 78 19.20 -6.71 -14.36
CA MET A 78 19.86 -7.94 -14.83
C MET A 78 19.28 -8.47 -16.15
N ARG A 79 17.97 -8.30 -16.39
CA ARG A 79 17.31 -8.86 -17.57
C ARG A 79 17.28 -7.92 -18.78
N TYR A 80 17.13 -6.62 -18.56
CA TYR A 80 16.89 -5.63 -19.61
C TYR A 80 17.97 -4.52 -19.64
N GLY A 81 18.96 -4.57 -18.76
CA GLY A 81 20.05 -3.61 -18.68
C GLY A 81 19.75 -2.38 -17.80
N ASN A 82 20.77 -1.54 -17.59
CA ASN A 82 20.71 -0.46 -16.61
C ASN A 82 19.77 0.69 -17.03
N TYR A 83 19.65 0.98 -18.33
CA TYR A 83 18.82 2.05 -18.86
C TYR A 83 17.31 1.80 -18.65
N THR A 84 16.86 0.57 -18.84
CA THR A 84 15.46 0.16 -18.64
C THR A 84 15.09 0.12 -17.16
N ALA A 85 16.03 -0.29 -16.29
CA ALA A 85 15.82 -0.23 -14.85
C ALA A 85 15.72 1.20 -14.34
N LEU A 86 16.60 2.11 -14.80
CA LEU A 86 16.57 3.52 -14.39
C LEU A 86 15.24 4.19 -14.78
N THR A 87 14.76 3.93 -16.00
CA THR A 87 13.48 4.47 -16.47
C THR A 87 12.30 3.88 -15.69
N ALA A 88 12.31 2.57 -15.43
CA ALA A 88 11.29 1.94 -14.58
C ALA A 88 11.28 2.50 -13.15
N CYS A 89 12.45 2.70 -12.54
CA CYS A 89 12.59 3.34 -11.23
C CYS A 89 12.02 4.77 -11.24
N ALA A 90 12.36 5.57 -12.25
CA ALA A 90 11.89 6.95 -12.37
C ALA A 90 10.36 7.02 -12.52
N ILE A 91 9.78 6.19 -13.39
CA ILE A 91 8.34 6.10 -13.59
C ILE A 91 7.65 5.68 -12.28
N TYR A 92 8.19 4.66 -11.61
CA TYR A 92 7.64 4.17 -10.35
C TYR A 92 7.71 5.23 -9.25
N PHE A 93 8.82 5.97 -9.16
CA PHE A 93 8.98 7.05 -8.20
C PHE A 93 7.94 8.16 -8.41
N ILE A 94 7.75 8.60 -9.66
CA ILE A 94 6.73 9.60 -10.01
C ILE A 94 5.33 9.07 -9.65
N LEU A 95 5.03 7.83 -10.02
CA LEU A 95 3.73 7.21 -9.74
C LEU A 95 3.43 7.16 -8.24
N MET A 96 4.42 6.75 -7.43
CA MET A 96 4.28 6.68 -5.98
C MET A 96 4.14 8.06 -5.35
N GLN A 97 4.88 9.05 -5.84
CA GLN A 97 4.74 10.44 -5.39
C GLN A 97 3.35 11.00 -5.69
N SER A 98 2.82 10.77 -6.90
CA SER A 98 1.47 11.19 -7.28
C SER A 98 0.40 10.50 -6.44
N ASN A 99 0.54 9.20 -6.21
CA ASN A 99 -0.40 8.45 -5.37
C ASN A 99 -0.38 8.94 -3.91
N GLY A 100 0.80 9.21 -3.35
CA GLY A 100 0.94 9.82 -2.03
C GLY A 100 0.24 11.18 -1.92
N ALA A 101 0.40 12.04 -2.94
CA ALA A 101 -0.26 13.34 -2.97
C ALA A 101 -1.79 13.22 -3.00
N VAL A 102 -2.34 12.31 -3.81
CA VAL A 102 -3.78 12.03 -3.86
C VAL A 102 -4.30 11.54 -2.51
N THR A 103 -3.53 10.68 -1.83
CA THR A 103 -3.89 10.14 -0.51
C THR A 103 -3.98 11.24 0.55
N ILE A 104 -2.99 12.13 0.60
CA ILE A 104 -2.98 13.27 1.54
C ILE A 104 -4.16 14.20 1.23
N PHE A 105 -4.42 14.46 -0.05
CA PHE A 105 -5.56 15.29 -0.46
C PHE A 105 -6.90 14.69 -0.01
N ALA A 106 -7.13 13.39 -0.28
CA ALA A 106 -8.34 12.69 0.13
C ALA A 106 -8.54 12.72 1.66
N ALA A 107 -7.47 12.47 2.43
CA ALA A 107 -7.51 12.56 3.88
C ALA A 107 -7.83 13.99 4.37
N SER A 108 -7.27 15.00 3.71
CA SER A 108 -7.51 16.41 4.04
C SER A 108 -8.96 16.82 3.80
N VAL A 109 -9.57 16.33 2.72
CA VAL A 109 -11.00 16.53 2.45
C VAL A 109 -11.85 15.90 3.54
N ALA A 110 -11.57 14.65 3.93
CA ALA A 110 -12.30 13.97 4.99
C ALA A 110 -12.23 14.74 6.33
N VAL A 111 -11.03 15.17 6.75
CA VAL A 111 -10.85 15.95 7.99
C VAL A 111 -11.54 17.31 7.89
N SER A 112 -11.42 17.99 6.74
CA SER A 112 -12.07 19.28 6.51
C SER A 112 -13.59 19.20 6.61
N THR A 113 -14.22 18.11 6.13
CA THR A 113 -15.68 17.93 6.27
C THR A 113 -16.14 17.77 7.70
N ILE A 114 -15.34 17.12 8.56
CA ILE A 114 -15.67 16.88 9.97
C ILE A 114 -15.46 18.14 10.80
N PHE A 115 -14.31 18.79 10.64
CA PHE A 115 -13.91 19.92 11.48
C PHE A 115 -14.28 21.29 10.89
N GLN A 116 -14.77 21.36 9.65
CA GLN A 116 -15.12 22.59 8.93
C GLN A 116 -13.95 23.59 8.81
N ILE A 117 -12.71 23.07 8.76
CA ILE A 117 -11.47 23.85 8.59
C ILE A 117 -11.09 23.87 7.10
N GLN A 118 -10.41 24.92 6.65
CA GLN A 118 -9.92 25.03 5.28
C GLN A 118 -8.93 23.89 4.94
N ILE A 119 -9.17 23.23 3.79
CA ILE A 119 -8.43 22.05 3.30
C ILE A 119 -6.91 22.23 3.28
N LEU A 120 -6.44 23.44 3.00
CA LEU A 120 -5.01 23.76 2.92
C LEU A 120 -4.29 23.48 4.26
N TRP A 121 -4.88 23.92 5.37
CA TRP A 121 -4.29 23.74 6.70
C TRP A 121 -4.33 22.29 7.15
N CYS A 122 -5.42 21.57 6.84
CA CYS A 122 -5.53 20.14 7.10
C CYS A 122 -4.45 19.35 6.34
N GLY A 123 -4.25 19.65 5.05
CA GLY A 123 -3.25 18.96 4.23
C GLY A 123 -1.82 19.23 4.66
N LEU A 124 -1.49 20.47 5.02
CA LEU A 124 -0.18 20.80 5.59
C LEU A 124 0.06 20.07 6.91
N ALA A 125 -0.93 20.03 7.80
CA ALA A 125 -0.81 19.33 9.08
C ALA A 125 -0.60 17.81 8.89
N ILE A 126 -1.42 17.16 8.06
CA ILE A 126 -1.30 15.73 7.76
C ILE A 126 0.04 15.41 7.11
N GLY A 127 0.46 16.19 6.11
CA GLY A 127 1.74 16.01 5.42
C GLY A 127 2.95 16.21 6.35
N PHE A 128 2.90 17.22 7.22
CA PHE A 128 3.98 17.52 8.16
C PHE A 128 4.10 16.44 9.24
N ILE A 129 3.00 16.08 9.90
CA ILE A 129 2.96 14.99 10.88
C ILE A 129 3.41 13.68 10.21
N GLY A 130 2.90 13.44 9.00
CA GLY A 130 3.23 12.32 8.12
C GLY A 130 4.73 12.12 7.93
N THR A 131 5.37 13.19 7.45
CA THR A 131 6.80 13.22 7.17
C THR A 131 7.60 13.07 8.46
N PHE A 132 7.20 13.75 9.53
CA PHE A 132 7.91 13.77 10.79
C PHE A 132 7.91 12.39 11.48
N TYR A 133 6.74 11.74 11.58
CA TYR A 133 6.67 10.39 12.18
C TYR A 133 7.45 9.37 11.34
N THR A 134 7.40 9.50 10.00
CA THR A 134 8.12 8.60 9.09
C THR A 134 9.64 8.78 9.23
N ALA A 135 10.09 10.03 9.33
CA ALA A 135 11.51 10.37 9.50
C ALA A 135 12.06 9.85 10.85
N LEU A 136 11.29 9.96 11.93
CA LEU A 136 11.71 9.50 13.26
C LEU A 136 11.61 7.97 13.45
N GLY A 137 10.53 7.37 12.94
CA GLY A 137 10.25 5.95 13.15
C GLY A 137 10.97 5.00 12.18
N GLY A 138 11.37 5.51 11.01
CA GLY A 138 11.88 4.69 9.91
C GLY A 138 10.91 3.56 9.55
N LEU A 139 11.44 2.47 8.96
CA LEU A 139 10.61 1.32 8.56
C LEU A 139 9.89 0.64 9.73
N ARG A 140 10.49 0.65 10.93
CA ARG A 140 9.89 0.01 12.13
C ARG A 140 8.68 0.79 12.64
N GLY A 141 8.78 2.12 12.67
CA GLY A 141 7.67 2.98 13.06
C GLY A 141 6.49 2.85 12.10
N VAL A 142 6.77 2.84 10.80
CA VAL A 142 5.74 2.67 9.75
C VAL A 142 5.03 1.33 9.89
N VAL A 143 5.75 0.24 10.15
CA VAL A 143 5.12 -1.09 10.33
C VAL A 143 4.20 -1.12 11.56
N TRP A 144 4.57 -0.43 12.64
CA TRP A 144 3.71 -0.36 13.83
C TRP A 144 2.43 0.45 13.56
N THR A 145 2.54 1.58 12.87
CA THR A 145 1.38 2.39 12.48
C THR A 145 0.47 1.66 11.50
N ASP A 146 1.04 0.94 10.53
CA ASP A 146 0.27 0.13 9.58
C ASP A 146 -0.47 -1.02 10.27
N SER A 147 0.15 -1.64 11.26
CA SER A 147 -0.49 -2.71 12.05
C SER A 147 -1.71 -2.19 12.82
N LEU A 148 -1.57 -1.02 13.46
CA LEU A 148 -2.70 -0.36 14.14
C LEU A 148 -3.80 0.04 13.15
N GLN A 149 -3.41 0.58 11.99
CA GLN A 149 -4.33 0.96 10.93
C GLN A 149 -5.13 -0.24 10.40
N ALA A 150 -4.49 -1.40 10.25
CA ALA A 150 -5.15 -2.62 9.81
C ALA A 150 -6.23 -3.08 10.80
N VAL A 151 -5.92 -3.04 12.11
CA VAL A 151 -6.89 -3.41 13.17
C VAL A 151 -8.09 -2.47 13.16
N ILE A 152 -7.86 -1.16 13.09
CA ILE A 152 -8.94 -0.16 13.06
C ILE A 152 -9.81 -0.34 11.81
N SER A 153 -9.19 -0.58 10.66
CA SER A 153 -9.88 -0.77 9.38
C SER A 153 -10.78 -2.01 9.37
N PHE A 154 -10.42 -3.05 10.12
CA PHE A 154 -11.24 -4.27 10.24
C PHE A 154 -12.41 -4.08 11.21
N LEU A 155 -12.22 -3.33 12.30
CA LEU A 155 -13.25 -3.09 13.31
C LEU A 155 -14.32 -2.08 12.85
N ALA A 156 -13.93 -1.05 12.08
CA ALA A 156 -14.83 0.01 11.62
C ALA A 156 -16.09 -0.47 10.87
N PRO A 157 -16.03 -1.39 9.89
CA PRO A 157 -17.24 -1.88 9.24
C PRO A 157 -18.10 -2.76 10.16
N VAL A 158 -17.49 -3.52 11.08
CA VAL A 158 -18.23 -4.37 12.03
C VAL A 158 -19.07 -3.52 12.99
N THR A 159 -18.52 -2.40 13.47
CA THR A 159 -19.27 -1.50 14.36
C THR A 159 -20.40 -0.76 13.64
N ILE A 160 -20.25 -0.48 12.34
CA ILE A 160 -21.32 0.12 11.51
C ILE A 160 -22.44 -0.88 11.25
N ILE A 161 -22.15 -2.17 11.06
CA ILE A 161 -23.17 -3.20 10.79
C ILE A 161 -24.00 -3.54 12.05
N ILE A 162 -23.39 -3.44 13.25
CA ILE A 162 -24.06 -3.74 14.53
C ILE A 162 -25.03 -2.63 14.96
N LYS A 163 -24.87 -1.42 14.43
CA LYS A 163 -25.65 -0.23 14.79
C LYS A 163 -26.75 0.06 13.79
#